data_AF-A0AAE3J9Q3-F1
#
_entry.id   AF-A0AAE3J9Q3-F1
#
_cell.length_a   1.000
_cell.length_b   1.000
_cell.length_c   1.000
_cell.angle_alpha   90.00
_cell.angle_beta   90.00
_cell.angle_gamma   90.00
#
_symmetry.space_group_name_H-M   'P 1'
#
loop_
_entity.id
_entity.type
_entity.pdbx_description
1 polymer ?
#
loop_
_entity_poly.entity_id
_entity_poly.type
_entity_poly.pdbx_seq_one_letter_code
_entity_poly.pdbx_strand_id
1 'polypeptide(L)' 'MKRLEFYWSSNPDCWAWKPNGMRVIKPDATKEAQESYKHYLEQTSGEQGKSL' A
#
# COMPACT_ATOMS: atom_id res chain seq x y z
N MET A 1 0.07 18.67 -2.99
CA MET A 1 -0.16 17.52 -3.90
C MET A 1 -0.71 16.37 -3.08
N LYS A 2 -1.95 15.91 -3.34
CA LYS A 2 -2.48 14.71 -2.69
C LYS A 2 -1.66 13.53 -3.19
N ARG A 3 -0.77 12.97 -2.35
CA ARG A 3 -0.05 11.73 -2.67
C ARG A 3 -1.07 10.61 -2.72
N LEU A 4 -1.59 10.32 -3.92
CA LEU A 4 -2.46 9.17 -4.19
C LEU A 4 -1.81 7.86 -3.71
N GLU A 5 -0.48 7.84 -3.58
CA GLU A 5 0.38 6.78 -3.02
C GLU A 5 0.01 6.38 -1.58
N PHE A 6 -0.65 7.25 -0.81
CA PHE A 6 -1.09 7.00 0.56
C PHE A 6 -2.59 6.82 0.72
N TYR A 7 -3.36 6.79 -0.38
CA TYR A 7 -4.81 6.61 -0.32
C TYR A 7 -5.18 5.28 0.34
N TRP A 8 -4.43 4.22 0.04
CA TRP A 8 -4.59 2.92 0.70
C TRP A 8 -4.38 2.99 2.21
N SER A 9 -3.41 3.78 2.70
CA SER A 9 -3.07 3.89 4.13
C SER A 9 -3.97 4.88 4.89
N SER A 10 -4.51 5.88 4.19
CA SER A 10 -5.37 6.92 4.77
C SER A 10 -6.76 6.41 5.14
N ASN A 11 -7.18 5.29 4.57
CA ASN A 11 -8.48 4.67 4.84
C ASN A 11 -8.30 3.37 5.63
N PRO A 12 -8.48 3.37 6.97
CA PRO A 12 -8.33 2.17 7.80
C PRO A 12 -9.30 1.04 7.43
N ASP A 13 -10.38 1.36 6.73
CA ASP A 13 -11.32 0.35 6.24
C ASP A 13 -10.75 -0.47 5.07
N CYS A 14 -9.83 0.11 4.28
CA CYS A 14 -9.26 -0.51 3.08
C CYS A 14 -8.10 -1.47 3.38
N TRP A 15 -7.57 -1.53 4.61
CA TRP A 15 -6.43 -2.38 4.95
C TRP A 15 -6.65 -3.12 6.28
N ALA A 16 -5.88 -4.19 6.47
CA ALA A 16 -5.89 -4.98 7.69
C ALA A 16 -4.45 -5.26 8.14
N TRP A 17 -4.26 -5.36 9.46
CA TRP A 17 -3.01 -5.87 10.02
C TRP A 17 -2.99 -7.39 9.87
N LYS A 18 -1.93 -7.90 9.23
CA LYS A 18 -1.58 -9.31 9.34
C LYS A 18 -0.91 -9.57 10.69
N PRO A 19 -0.97 -10.81 11.20
CA PRO A 19 -0.35 -11.19 12.47
C PRO A 19 1.19 -11.01 12.49
N ASN A 20 1.81 -10.87 11.32
CA ASN A 20 3.24 -10.56 11.18
C ASN A 20 3.56 -9.05 11.29
N GLY A 21 2.58 -8.21 11.66
CA GLY A 21 2.76 -6.76 11.76
C GLY A 21 2.82 -6.04 10.42
N MET A 22 2.49 -6.69 9.30
CA MET A 22 2.40 -6.03 7.99
C MET A 22 0.97 -5.54 7.73
N ARG A 23 0.83 -4.34 7.17
CA ARG A 23 -0.46 -3.89 6.63
C ARG A 23 -0.65 -4.47 5.24
N VAL A 24 -1.83 -5.03 5.00
CA VAL A 24 -2.22 -5.53 3.68
C VAL A 24 -3.53 -4.89 3.27
N ILE A 25 -3.66 -4.54 2.00
CA ILE A 25 -4.93 -4.10 1.44
C ILE A 25 -5.95 -5.25 1.55
N LYS A 26 -7.18 -4.94 1.97
CA LYS A 26 -8.28 -5.91 1.94
C LYS A 26 -8.70 -6.16 0.48
N PRO A 27 -9.13 -7.38 0.12
CA PRO A 27 -9.64 -7.66 -1.22
C PRO A 27 -10.93 -6.90 -1.54
N ASP A 28 -11.68 -6.51 -0.50
CA ASP A 28 -12.92 -5.72 -0.60
C ASP A 28 -12.67 -4.21 -0.73
N ALA A 29 -11.42 -3.76 -0.63
CA ALA A 29 -11.08 -2.35 -0.76
C ALA A 29 -11.41 -1.81 -2.16
N THR A 30 -11.68 -0.51 -2.25
CA THR A 30 -11.95 0.17 -3.51
C THR A 30 -10.78 0.01 -4.49
N LYS A 31 -11.08 -0.01 -5.80
CA LYS A 31 -10.05 -0.14 -6.85
C LYS A 31 -8.94 0.90 -6.69
N GLU A 32 -9.29 2.13 -6.37
CA GLU A 32 -8.32 3.21 -6.12
C GLU A 32 -7.35 2.89 -4.97
N ALA A 33 -7.82 2.25 -3.90
CA ALA A 33 -6.97 1.83 -2.79
C ALA A 33 -6.07 0.64 -3.18
N GLN A 34 -6.58 -0.30 -3.98
CA GLN A 34 -5.78 -1.41 -4.51
C GLN A 34 -4.67 -0.91 -5.45
N GLU A 35 -4.98 0.00 -6.37
CA GLU A 35 -3.99 0.60 -7.28
C GLU A 35 -2.97 1.43 -6.52
N SER A 36 -3.41 2.22 -5.55
CA SER A 36 -2.54 2.98 -4.63
C SER A 36 -1.55 2.08 -3.88
N TYR A 37 -2.00 0.95 -3.34
CA TYR A 37 -1.15 -0.03 -2.66
C TYR A 37 -0.16 -0.72 -3.62
N LYS A 38 -0.59 -1.03 -4.84
CA LYS A 38 0.29 -1.60 -5.87
C LYS A 38 1.43 -0.64 -6.20
N HIS A 39 1.14 0.63 -6.45
CA HIS A 39 2.17 1.65 -6.69
C HIS A 39 3.13 1.80 -5.51
N TYR A 40 2.61 1.80 -4.28
CA TYR A 40 3.44 1.79 -3.08
C TYR A 40 4.40 0.58 -3.06
N LEU A 41 3.89 -0.63 -3.33
CA LEU A 41 4.72 -1.84 -3.38
C LEU A 41 5.78 -1.78 -4.47
N GLU A 42 5.45 -1.27 -5.66
CA GLU A 42 6.41 -1.09 -6.77
C GLU A 42 7.53 -0.10 -6.38
N GLN A 43 7.20 0.98 -5.67
CA GLN A 43 8.19 1.94 -5.18
C GLN A 43 9.08 1.32 -4.07
N THR A 44 8.48 0.70 -3.06
CA THR A 44 9.25 0.10 -1.95
C THR A 44 10.08 -1.11 -2.37
N SER A 45 9.58 -1.90 -3.33
CA SER A 45 10.32 -3.05 -3.88
C SER A 45 11.42 -2.59 -4.84
N GLY A 46 11.22 -1.47 -5.55
CA GLY A 46 12.25 -0.84 -6.38
C GLY A 46 13.40 -0.23 -5.58
N GLU A 47 13.17 0.20 -4.34
CA GLU A 47 14.22 0.73 -3.46
C GLU A 47 15.10 -0.34 -2.80
N GLN A 48 14.64 -1.59 -2.69
CA GLN A 48 15.50 -2.69 -2.22
C GLN A 48 16.63 -3.05 -3.21
N GLY A 49 16.58 -2.54 -4.45
CA GLY A 49 17.65 -2.69 -5.45
C GLY A 49 18.66 -1.53 -5.49
N LYS A 50 18.52 -0.49 -4.67
CA LYS A 50 19.43 0.69 -4.63
C LYS A 50 20.21 0.82 -3.31
N SER A 51 20.49 -0.30 -2.66
CA SER A 51 21.58 -0.39 -1.67
C SER A 51 22.47 -1.58 -1.99
N LEU A 52 23.34 -1.41 -3.00
CA LEU A 52 24.79 -1.60 -2.88
C LEU A 52 25.51 -0.95 -4.07
#